data_AF-B4FXB4-F1
#
_entry.id   AF-B4FXB4-F1
#
_cell.length_a   1.000
_cell.length_b   1.000
_cell.length_c   1.000
_cell.angle_alpha   90.00
_cell.angle_beta   90.00
_cell.angle_gamma   90.00
#
_symmetry.space_group_name_H-M   'P 1'
#
loop_
_entity.id
_entity.type
_entity.pdbx_description
1 polymer ?
#
loop_
_entity_poly.entity_id
_entity_poly.type
_entity_poly.pdbx_seq_one_letter_code
_entity_poly.pdbx_strand_id
1 'polypeptide(L)'
;MYPEINALVDELHRRHISTFLVTNAQFPEKIKALKPITQLYVSVDAATKESLKAVDRPLFSDFWERFLDSLKSLHEKDQRTVYRLTLVKGWNAEEIDAYAKLLDLGQPDFIEIKGVTYCGSSATSKLTMENVPWHSDVKEFSEVLASKSGGVYEVACEHAHSCCVLLAKVDKFKINGKWHTWIDYDRFHELVTSGKPFNSRDYMAMTPSWAVYGAEEGGFDPDQSRFKKERRHGTAALRS
;
A
#
# COMPACT_ATOMS: atom_id res chain seq x y z
N MET A 1 -12.12 -8.92 -13.75
CA MET A 1 -10.94 -9.62 -13.16
C MET A 1 -10.56 -10.78 -14.07
N TYR A 2 -9.27 -11.03 -14.31
CA TYR A 2 -8.80 -12.13 -15.16
C TYR A 2 -9.26 -13.49 -14.60
N PRO A 3 -9.99 -14.32 -15.37
CA PRO A 3 -10.64 -15.52 -14.85
C PRO A 3 -9.66 -16.61 -14.38
N GLU A 4 -8.45 -16.64 -14.94
CA GLU A 4 -7.43 -17.68 -14.65
C GLU A 4 -6.33 -17.17 -13.71
N ILE A 5 -6.63 -16.18 -12.87
CA ILE A 5 -5.64 -15.56 -11.99
C ILE A 5 -4.89 -16.57 -11.11
N ASN A 6 -5.59 -17.61 -10.62
CA ASN A 6 -4.97 -18.66 -9.83
C ASN A 6 -3.99 -19.51 -10.65
N ALA A 7 -4.33 -19.86 -11.89
CA ALA A 7 -3.44 -20.63 -12.76
C ALA A 7 -2.17 -19.82 -13.13
N LEU A 8 -2.33 -18.51 -13.36
CA LEU A 8 -1.21 -17.59 -13.56
C LEU A 8 -0.30 -17.53 -12.32
N VAL A 9 -0.88 -17.36 -11.13
CA VAL A 9 -0.15 -17.30 -9.87
C VAL A 9 0.61 -18.61 -9.62
N ASP A 10 -0.03 -19.76 -9.80
CA ASP A 10 0.60 -21.08 -9.63
C ASP A 10 1.82 -21.22 -10.55
N GLU A 11 1.70 -20.82 -11.82
CA GLU A 11 2.79 -20.90 -12.79
C GLU A 11 3.95 -19.95 -12.45
N LEU A 12 3.65 -18.75 -11.94
CA LEU A 12 4.68 -17.81 -11.47
C LEU A 12 5.44 -18.38 -10.26
N HIS A 13 4.74 -18.95 -9.29
CA HIS A 13 5.38 -19.57 -8.12
C HIS A 13 6.20 -20.80 -8.48
N ARG A 14 5.74 -21.62 -9.43
CA ARG A 14 6.52 -22.75 -9.98
C ARG A 14 7.85 -22.30 -10.60
N ARG A 15 7.93 -21.05 -11.06
CA ARG A 15 9.14 -20.43 -11.61
C ARG A 15 9.93 -19.62 -10.58
N HIS A 16 9.61 -19.71 -9.30
CA HIS A 16 10.20 -18.91 -8.23
C HIS A 16 10.05 -17.39 -8.46
N ILE A 17 8.88 -16.96 -8.93
CA ILE A 17 8.56 -15.54 -9.11
C ILE A 17 7.56 -15.12 -8.04
N SER A 18 7.94 -14.18 -7.17
CA SER A 18 7.03 -13.60 -6.18
C SER A 18 5.88 -12.84 -6.84
N THR A 19 4.70 -12.80 -6.20
CA THR A 19 3.48 -12.22 -6.78
C THR A 19 2.86 -11.16 -5.88
N PHE A 20 2.69 -9.97 -6.46
CA PHE A 20 2.09 -8.80 -5.82
C PHE A 20 0.83 -8.46 -6.63
N LEU A 21 -0.35 -8.71 -6.06
CA LEU A 21 -1.62 -8.44 -6.74
C LEU A 21 -2.26 -7.19 -6.17
N VAL A 22 -2.66 -6.26 -7.03
CA VAL A 22 -3.41 -5.07 -6.64
C VAL A 22 -4.82 -5.15 -7.21
N THR A 23 -5.82 -4.88 -6.37
CA THR A 23 -7.23 -4.83 -6.76
C THR A 23 -7.89 -3.53 -6.31
N ASN A 24 -8.90 -3.07 -7.05
CA ASN A 24 -9.77 -1.96 -6.67
C ASN A 24 -10.97 -2.41 -5.79
N ALA A 25 -10.91 -3.62 -5.22
CA ALA A 25 -11.91 -4.14 -4.29
C ALA A 25 -13.35 -4.22 -4.85
N GLN A 26 -13.51 -4.47 -6.15
CA GLN A 26 -14.84 -4.65 -6.74
C GLN A 26 -15.29 -6.11 -6.92
N PHE A 27 -14.49 -7.11 -6.54
CA PHE A 27 -14.80 -8.54 -6.74
C PHE A 27 -14.46 -9.38 -5.48
N PRO A 28 -15.24 -9.26 -4.39
CA PRO A 28 -14.94 -9.92 -3.12
C PRO A 28 -14.82 -11.45 -3.24
N GLU A 29 -15.72 -12.09 -3.99
CA GLU A 29 -15.69 -13.55 -4.20
C GLU A 29 -14.40 -14.04 -4.87
N LYS A 30 -13.79 -13.20 -5.71
CA LYS A 30 -12.51 -13.54 -6.32
C LYS A 30 -11.33 -13.33 -5.37
N ILE A 31 -11.43 -12.39 -4.43
CA ILE A 31 -10.47 -12.27 -3.34
C ILE A 31 -10.55 -13.54 -2.49
N LYS A 32 -11.74 -13.97 -2.06
CA LYS A 32 -11.94 -15.21 -1.28
C LYS A 32 -11.35 -16.43 -1.99
N ALA A 33 -11.64 -16.60 -3.28
CA ALA A 33 -11.12 -17.73 -4.08
C ALA A 33 -9.63 -17.63 -4.47
N LEU A 34 -8.97 -16.49 -4.24
CA LEU A 34 -7.57 -16.30 -4.58
C LEU A 34 -6.69 -17.24 -3.74
N LYS A 35 -5.84 -18.03 -4.42
CA LYS A 35 -4.80 -18.84 -3.78
C LYS A 35 -3.76 -17.96 -3.08
N PRO A 36 -2.95 -18.51 -2.16
CA PRO A 36 -1.87 -17.76 -1.52
C PRO A 36 -0.97 -17.07 -2.56
N ILE A 37 -0.72 -15.78 -2.36
CA ILE A 37 0.25 -14.97 -3.11
C ILE A 37 1.23 -14.33 -2.14
N THR A 38 2.32 -13.74 -2.65
CA THR A 38 3.32 -13.10 -1.78
C THR A 38 2.74 -11.91 -1.02
N GLN A 39 1.99 -11.04 -1.70
CA GLN A 39 1.33 -9.90 -1.05
C GLN A 39 0.09 -9.44 -1.83
N LEU A 40 -1.03 -9.26 -1.13
CA LEU A 40 -2.31 -8.82 -1.70
C LEU A 40 -2.63 -7.39 -1.28
N TYR A 41 -2.85 -6.53 -2.27
CA TYR A 41 -3.15 -5.12 -2.08
C TYR A 41 -4.59 -4.81 -2.47
N VAL A 42 -5.25 -4.02 -1.64
CA VAL A 42 -6.44 -3.26 -2.01
C VAL A 42 -6.03 -1.79 -2.14
N SER A 43 -6.35 -1.16 -3.26
CA SER A 43 -6.24 0.31 -3.36
C SER A 43 -7.45 0.92 -2.67
N VAL A 44 -7.20 1.80 -1.69
CA VAL A 44 -8.21 2.51 -0.92
C VAL A 44 -8.05 3.99 -1.22
N ASP A 45 -8.63 4.40 -2.35
CA ASP A 45 -8.48 5.76 -2.87
C ASP A 45 -9.38 6.78 -2.16
N ALA A 46 -10.40 6.31 -1.43
CA ALA A 46 -11.31 7.14 -0.65
C ALA A 46 -11.91 6.37 0.54
N ALA A 47 -12.35 7.08 1.59
CA ALA A 47 -12.84 6.44 2.82
C ALA A 47 -14.37 6.51 3.01
N THR A 48 -15.10 7.17 2.11
CA THR A 48 -16.57 7.26 2.14
C THR A 48 -17.18 6.83 0.80
N LYS A 49 -18.47 6.50 0.81
CA LYS A 49 -19.20 6.08 -0.42
C LYS A 49 -19.21 7.21 -1.46
N GLU A 50 -19.39 8.43 -0.98
CA GLU A 50 -19.47 9.64 -1.78
C GLU A 50 -18.11 9.97 -2.40
N SER A 51 -17.04 9.93 -1.60
CA SER A 51 -15.68 10.20 -2.09
C SER A 51 -15.20 9.10 -3.04
N LEU A 52 -15.47 7.83 -2.74
CA LEU A 52 -15.11 6.72 -3.62
C LEU A 52 -15.82 6.83 -4.97
N LYS A 53 -17.11 7.21 -4.98
CA LYS A 53 -17.84 7.43 -6.23
C LYS A 53 -17.25 8.58 -7.05
N ALA A 54 -16.83 9.66 -6.38
CA ALA A 54 -16.28 10.84 -7.02
C ALA A 54 -14.90 10.57 -7.66
N VAL A 55 -14.06 9.79 -6.97
CA VAL A 55 -12.70 9.45 -7.39
C VAL A 55 -12.70 8.31 -8.42
N ASP A 56 -13.31 7.17 -8.09
CA ASP A 56 -13.16 5.93 -8.87
C ASP A 56 -14.15 5.78 -10.02
N ARG A 57 -15.25 6.55 -10.02
CA ARG A 57 -16.34 6.46 -11.01
C ARG A 57 -16.75 5.00 -11.28
N PRO A 58 -17.15 4.27 -10.24
CA PRO A 58 -17.33 2.83 -10.30
C PRO A 58 -18.43 2.43 -11.27
N LEU A 59 -18.23 1.27 -11.93
CA LEU A 59 -19.18 0.72 -12.90
C LEU A 59 -20.40 0.04 -12.24
N PHE A 60 -20.21 -0.49 -11.04
CA PHE A 60 -21.24 -1.23 -10.32
C PHE A 60 -22.07 -0.28 -9.43
N SER A 61 -23.38 -0.51 -9.33
CA SER A 61 -24.25 0.28 -8.46
C SER A 61 -24.04 -0.03 -6.97
N ASP A 62 -23.66 -1.27 -6.65
CA ASP A 62 -23.34 -1.82 -5.33
C ASP A 62 -21.83 -1.71 -5.02
N PHE A 63 -21.15 -0.72 -5.61
CA PHE A 63 -19.69 -0.62 -5.55
C PHE A 63 -19.14 -0.51 -4.12
N TRP A 64 -19.85 0.21 -3.25
CA TRP A 64 -19.44 0.46 -1.87
C TRP A 64 -19.57 -0.79 -1.01
N GLU A 65 -20.67 -1.50 -1.17
CA GLU A 65 -20.93 -2.76 -0.48
C GLU A 65 -19.88 -3.81 -0.91
N ARG A 66 -19.60 -3.89 -2.21
CA ARG A 66 -18.51 -4.73 -2.75
C ARG A 66 -17.13 -4.35 -2.20
N PHE A 67 -16.88 -3.06 -2.06
CA PHE A 67 -15.64 -2.53 -1.49
C PHE A 67 -15.47 -3.00 -0.04
N LEU A 68 -16.48 -2.76 0.81
CA LEU A 68 -16.48 -3.19 2.21
C LEU A 68 -16.35 -4.72 2.35
N ASP A 69 -17.04 -5.49 1.52
CA ASP A 69 -16.94 -6.95 1.54
C ASP A 69 -15.58 -7.45 1.04
N SER A 70 -14.92 -6.71 0.16
CA SER A 70 -13.55 -7.00 -0.25
C SER A 70 -12.56 -6.72 0.87
N LEU A 71 -12.77 -5.67 1.67
CA LEU A 71 -11.96 -5.39 2.86
C LEU A 71 -12.08 -6.50 3.90
N LYS A 72 -13.30 -7.00 4.16
CA LYS A 72 -13.52 -8.17 5.03
C LYS A 72 -12.90 -9.44 4.46
N SER A 73 -13.06 -9.67 3.15
CA SER A 73 -12.46 -10.84 2.49
C SER A 73 -10.93 -10.80 2.52
N LEU A 74 -10.34 -9.60 2.60
CA LEU A 74 -8.91 -9.43 2.77
C LEU A 74 -8.46 -9.84 4.17
N HIS A 75 -9.23 -9.49 5.21
CA HIS A 75 -8.97 -9.88 6.60
C HIS A 75 -8.85 -11.41 6.78
N GLU A 76 -9.67 -12.16 6.04
CA GLU A 76 -9.71 -13.64 6.08
C GLU A 76 -8.51 -14.30 5.40
N LYS A 77 -7.57 -13.55 4.83
CA LYS A 77 -6.38 -14.10 4.17
C LYS A 77 -5.22 -14.31 5.13
N ASP A 78 -4.60 -15.48 5.02
CA ASP A 78 -3.38 -15.80 5.77
C ASP A 78 -2.13 -15.12 5.19
N GLN A 79 -2.12 -14.83 3.88
CA GLN A 79 -1.00 -14.12 3.24
C GLN A 79 -0.92 -12.65 3.67
N ARG A 80 0.17 -11.97 3.31
CA ARG A 80 0.36 -10.55 3.61
C ARG A 80 -0.68 -9.69 2.89
N THR A 81 -1.33 -8.81 3.64
CA THR A 81 -2.41 -7.95 3.13
C THR A 81 -2.08 -6.48 3.31
N VAL A 82 -2.40 -5.66 2.32
CA VAL A 82 -2.03 -4.24 2.31
C VAL A 82 -3.21 -3.40 1.88
N TYR A 83 -3.47 -2.32 2.61
CA TYR A 83 -4.22 -1.20 2.08
C TYR A 83 -3.23 -0.18 1.52
N ARG A 84 -3.39 0.16 0.25
CA ARG A 84 -2.61 1.22 -0.38
C ARG A 84 -3.47 2.45 -0.54
N LEU A 85 -3.14 3.50 0.20
CA LEU A 85 -3.84 4.76 0.24
C LEU A 85 -3.08 5.75 -0.64
N THR A 86 -3.78 6.36 -1.59
CA THR A 86 -3.24 7.43 -2.41
C THR A 86 -3.59 8.77 -1.75
N LEU A 87 -2.62 9.44 -1.13
CA LEU A 87 -2.82 10.72 -0.48
C LEU A 87 -2.82 11.86 -1.51
N VAL A 88 -3.91 12.61 -1.53
CA VAL A 88 -4.11 13.83 -2.31
C VAL A 88 -4.28 14.99 -1.34
N LYS A 89 -3.41 15.99 -1.46
CA LYS A 89 -3.42 17.15 -0.56
C LYS A 89 -4.74 17.93 -0.69
N GLY A 90 -5.36 18.18 0.47
CA GLY A 90 -6.63 18.88 0.60
C GLY A 90 -7.87 18.01 0.40
N TRP A 91 -7.75 16.71 0.13
CA TRP A 91 -8.92 15.81 -0.05
C TRP A 91 -9.02 14.78 1.08
N ASN A 92 -7.99 13.96 1.29
CA ASN A 92 -8.10 12.82 2.21
C ASN A 92 -8.02 13.20 3.70
N ALA A 93 -7.41 14.35 4.04
CA ALA A 93 -7.19 14.76 5.43
C ALA A 93 -8.52 14.97 6.20
N GLU A 94 -9.58 15.36 5.49
CA GLU A 94 -10.92 15.55 6.06
C GLU A 94 -11.61 14.22 6.41
N GLU A 95 -11.14 13.09 5.87
CA GLU A 95 -11.75 11.77 6.02
C GLU A 95 -10.97 10.85 6.99
N ILE A 96 -10.04 11.38 7.80
CA ILE A 96 -9.15 10.56 8.64
C ILE A 96 -9.90 9.59 9.56
N ASP A 97 -11.03 10.01 10.14
CA ASP A 97 -11.87 9.17 11.00
C ASP A 97 -12.60 8.07 10.21
N ALA A 98 -12.91 8.33 8.94
CA ALA A 98 -13.48 7.32 8.06
C ALA A 98 -12.43 6.28 7.67
N TYR A 99 -11.19 6.69 7.41
CA TYR A 99 -10.06 5.77 7.18
C TYR A 99 -9.84 4.86 8.39
N ALA A 100 -9.83 5.41 9.61
CA ALA A 100 -9.69 4.61 10.83
C ALA A 100 -10.77 3.52 10.93
N LYS A 101 -12.03 3.84 10.62
CA LYS A 101 -13.12 2.84 10.58
C LYS A 101 -12.90 1.73 9.55
N LEU A 102 -12.30 2.05 8.39
CA LEU A 102 -11.95 1.04 7.39
C LEU A 102 -10.81 0.13 7.88
N LEU A 103 -9.84 0.68 8.63
CA LEU A 103 -8.79 -0.13 9.25
C LEU A 103 -9.39 -1.09 10.28
N ASP A 104 -10.32 -0.63 11.11
CA ASP A 104 -11.00 -1.48 12.08
C ASP A 104 -11.81 -2.60 11.41
N LEU A 105 -12.39 -2.32 10.24
CA LEU A 105 -13.23 -3.27 9.51
C LEU A 105 -12.45 -4.46 8.94
N GLY A 106 -11.32 -4.21 8.27
CA GLY A 106 -10.60 -5.28 7.56
C GLY A 106 -9.20 -5.58 8.08
N GLN A 107 -8.69 -4.79 9.02
CA GLN A 107 -7.43 -4.99 9.74
C GLN A 107 -6.30 -5.61 8.88
N PRO A 108 -5.86 -4.94 7.80
CA PRO A 108 -4.78 -5.45 6.95
C PRO A 108 -3.48 -5.59 7.74
N ASP A 109 -2.51 -6.34 7.22
CA ASP A 109 -1.18 -6.42 7.82
C ASP A 109 -0.43 -5.08 7.75
N PHE A 110 -0.61 -4.37 6.64
CA PHE A 110 0.07 -3.12 6.35
C PHE A 110 -0.85 -2.05 5.78
N ILE A 111 -0.50 -0.80 6.03
CA ILE A 111 -1.07 0.37 5.36
C ILE A 111 0.07 1.14 4.69
N GLU A 112 0.08 1.14 3.37
CA GLU A 112 1.02 1.94 2.57
C GLU A 112 0.32 3.26 2.19
N ILE A 113 0.78 4.37 2.75
CA ILE A 113 0.32 5.70 2.38
C ILE A 113 1.31 6.30 1.39
N LYS A 114 0.84 6.60 0.19
CA LYS A 114 1.65 7.13 -0.90
C LYS A 114 1.11 8.45 -1.41
N GLY A 115 1.96 9.46 -1.49
CA GLY A 115 1.61 10.73 -2.10
C GLY A 115 1.28 10.58 -3.60
N VAL A 116 0.19 11.20 -4.05
CA VAL A 116 -0.17 11.22 -5.47
C VAL A 116 0.94 11.87 -6.29
N THR A 117 1.30 11.28 -7.42
CA THR A 117 2.21 11.89 -8.39
C THR A 117 1.40 12.54 -9.49
N TYR A 118 1.70 13.79 -9.82
CA TYR A 118 1.03 14.48 -10.91
C TYR A 118 1.53 13.96 -12.27
N CYS A 119 0.60 13.42 -13.06
CA CYS A 119 0.88 12.85 -14.38
C CYS A 119 0.51 13.79 -15.55
N GLY A 120 0.28 15.08 -15.28
CA GLY A 120 -0.19 16.05 -16.27
C GLY A 120 -1.70 16.32 -16.20
N SER A 121 -2.13 17.38 -16.88
CA SER A 121 -3.54 17.76 -16.97
C SER A 121 -4.26 16.89 -18.00
N SER A 122 -5.35 16.24 -17.61
CA SER A 122 -6.30 15.62 -18.53
C SER A 122 -7.63 16.37 -18.48
N ALA A 123 -8.42 16.32 -19.56
CA ALA A 123 -9.72 16.99 -19.63
C ALA A 123 -10.71 16.54 -18.54
N THR A 124 -10.43 15.43 -17.86
CA THR A 124 -11.29 14.80 -16.86
C THR A 124 -10.73 14.84 -15.44
N SER A 125 -9.49 15.30 -15.23
CA SER A 125 -8.83 15.39 -13.94
C SER A 125 -8.87 16.81 -13.38
N LYS A 126 -9.33 16.95 -12.13
CA LYS A 126 -9.25 18.20 -11.37
C LYS A 126 -7.93 18.32 -10.58
N LEU A 127 -7.05 17.33 -10.70
CA LEU A 127 -5.82 17.27 -9.91
C LEU A 127 -4.81 18.28 -10.46
N THR A 128 -4.28 19.12 -9.58
CA THR A 128 -3.25 20.11 -9.90
C THR A 128 -1.95 19.79 -9.15
N MET A 129 -0.87 20.50 -9.47
CA MET A 129 0.39 20.40 -8.72
C MET A 129 0.23 20.76 -7.24
N GLU A 130 -0.73 21.61 -6.88
CA GLU A 130 -1.02 21.98 -5.48
C GLU A 130 -1.58 20.81 -4.67
N ASN A 131 -2.15 19.82 -5.35
CA ASN A 131 -2.70 18.62 -4.73
C ASN A 131 -1.64 17.52 -4.50
N VAL A 132 -0.41 17.71 -4.98
CA VAL A 132 0.70 16.79 -4.73
C VAL A 132 1.24 17.02 -3.32
N PRO A 133 1.13 16.04 -2.40
CA PRO A 133 1.64 16.20 -1.05
C PRO A 133 3.16 16.12 -1.03
N TRP A 134 3.78 16.86 -0.12
CA TRP A 134 5.17 16.63 0.25
C TRP A 134 5.28 15.38 1.11
N HIS A 135 6.50 14.84 1.22
CA HIS A 135 6.74 13.69 2.10
C HIS A 135 6.37 14.00 3.56
N SER A 136 6.60 15.23 4.03
CA SER A 136 6.16 15.67 5.35
C SER A 136 4.65 15.59 5.53
N ASP A 137 3.87 15.94 4.49
CA ASP A 137 2.40 15.86 4.52
C ASP A 137 1.96 14.37 4.65
N VAL A 138 2.66 13.45 3.99
CA VAL A 138 2.42 12.00 4.11
C VAL A 138 2.79 11.49 5.49
N LYS A 139 3.91 11.93 6.07
CA LYS A 139 4.34 11.57 7.44
C LYS A 139 3.31 11.99 8.48
N GLU A 140 2.90 13.26 8.44
CA GLU A 140 1.90 13.79 9.37
C GLU A 140 0.58 13.01 9.29
N PHE A 141 0.06 12.78 8.08
CA PHE A 141 -1.15 11.98 7.89
C PHE A 141 -0.99 10.55 8.45
N SER A 142 0.17 9.95 8.21
CA SER A 142 0.49 8.58 8.66
C SER A 142 0.55 8.47 10.18
N GLU A 143 1.17 9.45 10.85
CA GLU A 143 1.26 9.51 12.31
C GLU A 143 -0.12 9.71 12.96
N VAL A 144 -0.95 10.59 12.39
CA VAL A 144 -2.32 10.80 12.87
C VAL A 144 -3.16 9.54 12.67
N LEU A 145 -3.07 8.87 11.51
CA LEU A 145 -3.79 7.62 11.25
C LEU A 145 -3.34 6.50 12.20
N ALA A 146 -2.03 6.38 12.45
CA ALA A 146 -1.49 5.42 13.41
C ALA A 146 -2.03 5.71 14.82
N SER A 147 -2.05 6.97 15.27
CA SER A 147 -2.62 7.35 16.56
C SER A 147 -4.11 7.02 16.67
N LYS A 148 -4.88 7.23 15.59
CA LYS A 148 -6.32 6.91 15.54
C LYS A 148 -6.59 5.41 15.61
N SER A 149 -5.64 4.57 15.22
CA SER A 149 -5.76 3.11 15.33
C SER A 149 -5.70 2.57 16.77
N GLY A 150 -5.43 3.42 17.77
CA GLY A 150 -5.39 3.00 19.17
C GLY A 150 -4.25 2.03 19.50
N GLY A 151 -3.14 2.09 18.75
CA GLY A 151 -1.96 1.24 18.95
C GLY A 151 -1.99 -0.09 18.20
N VAL A 152 -3.01 -0.36 17.38
CA VAL A 152 -3.03 -1.54 16.49
C VAL A 152 -1.97 -1.42 15.41
N TYR A 153 -1.77 -0.22 14.88
CA TYR A 153 -0.80 0.12 13.86
C TYR A 153 0.18 1.18 14.34
N GLU A 154 1.44 1.03 13.95
CA GLU A 154 2.47 2.05 14.14
C GLU A 154 3.24 2.25 12.84
N VAL A 155 3.89 3.41 12.71
CA VAL A 155 4.75 3.71 11.58
C VAL A 155 6.02 2.86 11.64
N ALA A 156 6.23 2.05 10.62
CA ALA A 156 7.32 1.07 10.57
C ALA A 156 8.45 1.50 9.64
N CYS A 157 8.11 2.01 8.46
CA CYS A 157 9.07 2.35 7.41
C CYS A 157 8.66 3.63 6.68
N GLU A 158 9.63 4.28 6.03
CA GLU A 158 9.38 5.31 5.02
C GLU A 158 10.21 5.04 3.78
N HIS A 159 9.81 5.63 2.66
CA HIS A 159 10.63 5.76 1.47
C HIS A 159 10.44 7.17 0.92
N ALA A 160 11.25 8.10 1.43
CA ALA A 160 11.10 9.53 1.21
C ALA A 160 11.12 9.91 -0.27
N HIS A 161 11.94 9.21 -1.07
CA HIS A 161 12.04 9.47 -2.51
C HIS A 161 10.76 9.14 -3.28
N SER A 162 10.01 8.13 -2.82
CA SER A 162 8.74 7.73 -3.43
C SER A 162 7.53 8.39 -2.76
N CYS A 163 7.77 9.27 -1.78
CA CYS A 163 6.73 9.90 -0.96
C CYS A 163 5.81 8.84 -0.31
N CYS A 164 6.40 7.78 0.25
CA CYS A 164 5.67 6.66 0.86
C CYS A 164 6.00 6.50 2.34
N VAL A 165 4.99 6.17 3.14
CA VAL A 165 5.12 5.73 4.53
C VAL A 165 4.35 4.41 4.71
N LEU A 166 4.91 3.50 5.51
CA LEU A 166 4.32 2.20 5.80
C LEU A 166 3.97 2.12 7.29
N LEU A 167 2.70 1.88 7.58
CA LEU A 167 2.25 1.42 8.90
C LEU A 167 2.18 -0.10 8.88
N ALA A 168 2.51 -0.73 10.00
CA ALA A 168 2.44 -2.17 10.17
C ALA A 168 1.72 -2.55 11.47
N LYS A 169 1.04 -3.69 11.45
CA LYS A 169 0.33 -4.22 12.61
C LYS A 169 1.31 -4.62 13.72
N VAL A 170 1.18 -4.00 14.89
CA VAL A 170 2.19 -4.07 15.96
C VAL A 170 2.32 -5.49 16.52
N ASP A 171 1.19 -6.13 16.86
CA ASP A 171 1.12 -7.47 17.47
C ASP A 171 1.66 -8.60 16.56
N LYS A 172 1.86 -8.29 15.28
CA LYS A 172 2.23 -9.26 14.25
C LYS A 172 3.64 -9.04 13.71
N PHE A 173 4.02 -7.79 13.46
CA PHE A 173 5.28 -7.46 12.79
C PHE A 173 6.28 -6.72 13.67
N LYS A 174 5.97 -6.40 14.93
CA LYS A 174 6.92 -5.81 15.88
C LYS A 174 7.34 -6.84 16.93
N ILE A 175 8.51 -7.45 16.74
CA ILE A 175 9.03 -8.53 17.57
C ILE A 175 10.19 -7.98 18.38
N ASN A 176 10.09 -8.05 19.72
CA ASN A 176 11.13 -7.53 20.63
C ASN A 176 11.53 -6.07 20.32
N GLY A 177 10.53 -5.24 19.96
CA GLY A 177 10.74 -3.84 19.60
C GLY A 177 11.32 -3.58 18.20
N LYS A 178 11.57 -4.63 17.40
CA LYS A 178 12.09 -4.51 16.04
C LYS A 178 11.03 -4.85 15.00
N TRP A 179 11.06 -4.13 13.89
CA TRP A 179 10.15 -4.37 12.77
C TRP A 179 10.60 -5.56 11.93
N HIS A 180 9.65 -6.39 11.52
CA HIS A 180 9.80 -7.53 10.62
C HIS A 180 8.90 -7.35 9.39
N THR A 181 9.00 -6.19 8.74
CA THR A 181 8.16 -5.86 7.58
C THR A 181 8.73 -6.37 6.25
N TRP A 182 9.95 -6.90 6.22
CA TRP A 182 10.53 -7.46 5.00
C TRP A 182 9.99 -8.85 4.68
N ILE A 183 10.18 -9.28 3.44
CA ILE A 183 9.76 -10.59 2.96
C ILE A 183 11.00 -11.48 2.84
N ASP A 184 10.94 -12.64 3.47
CA ASP A 184 11.84 -13.74 3.17
C ASP A 184 11.29 -14.49 1.94
N TYR A 185 11.81 -14.16 0.76
CA TYR A 185 11.31 -14.69 -0.51
C TYR A 185 11.60 -16.17 -0.67
N ASP A 186 12.78 -16.63 -0.25
CA ASP A 186 13.14 -18.04 -0.31
C ASP A 186 12.20 -18.85 0.57
N ARG A 187 11.95 -18.36 1.80
CA ARG A 187 10.99 -18.99 2.71
C ARG A 187 9.57 -18.98 2.17
N PHE A 188 9.12 -17.87 1.57
CA PHE A 188 7.82 -17.82 0.92
C PHE A 188 7.70 -18.89 -0.19
N HIS A 189 8.73 -19.03 -1.03
CA HIS A 189 8.72 -20.01 -2.11
C HIS A 189 8.71 -21.47 -1.62
N GLU A 190 9.43 -21.77 -0.54
CA GLU A 190 9.33 -23.08 0.14
C GLU A 190 7.89 -23.34 0.63
N LEU A 191 7.29 -22.35 1.31
CA LEU A 191 5.96 -22.50 1.91
C LEU A 191 4.88 -22.68 0.84
N VAL A 192 4.87 -21.85 -0.19
CA VAL A 192 3.82 -21.90 -1.22
C VAL A 192 3.90 -23.17 -2.07
N THR A 193 5.10 -23.73 -2.27
CA THR A 193 5.29 -25.00 -2.99
C THR A 193 5.05 -26.22 -2.12
N SER A 194 5.14 -26.08 -0.79
CA SER A 194 4.93 -27.20 0.15
C SER A 194 3.49 -27.74 0.17
N GLY A 195 2.51 -26.93 -0.28
CA GLY A 195 1.09 -27.23 -0.19
C GLY A 195 0.51 -27.25 1.22
N LYS A 196 1.31 -26.89 2.25
CA LYS A 196 0.87 -26.80 3.64
C LYS A 196 0.30 -25.41 3.95
N PRO A 197 -0.66 -25.29 4.88
CA PRO A 197 -1.10 -23.99 5.38
C PRO A 197 0.07 -23.20 5.98
N PHE A 198 0.13 -21.92 5.66
CA PHE A 198 1.09 -20.96 6.20
C PHE A 198 0.44 -19.58 6.23
N ASN A 199 1.00 -18.67 7.02
CA ASN A 199 0.57 -17.29 7.09
C ASN A 199 1.77 -16.33 6.94
N SER A 200 1.44 -15.06 6.87
CA SER A 200 2.36 -13.91 6.73
C SER A 200 3.49 -13.83 7.76
N ARG A 201 3.34 -14.43 8.95
CA ARG A 201 4.43 -14.52 9.93
C ARG A 201 5.51 -15.55 9.53
N ASP A 202 5.17 -16.55 8.72
CA ASP A 202 6.07 -17.66 8.42
C ASP A 202 7.18 -17.30 7.42
N TYR A 203 7.08 -16.13 6.78
CA TYR A 203 8.03 -15.63 5.77
C TYR A 203 8.33 -14.11 5.94
N MET A 204 8.29 -13.63 7.17
CA MET A 204 8.71 -12.26 7.49
C MET A 204 10.20 -12.21 7.83
N ALA A 205 10.88 -11.18 7.33
CA ALA A 205 12.27 -10.88 7.62
C ALA A 205 12.39 -9.54 8.35
N MET A 206 13.47 -9.38 9.11
CA MET A 206 13.75 -8.13 9.83
C MET A 206 13.83 -6.96 8.85
N THR A 207 13.19 -5.86 9.20
CA THR A 207 13.27 -4.60 8.44
C THR A 207 14.70 -4.09 8.46
N PRO A 208 15.32 -3.80 7.30
CA PRO A 208 16.64 -3.20 7.23
C PRO A 208 16.70 -1.87 7.97
N SER A 209 17.82 -1.57 8.63
CA SER A 209 17.96 -0.36 9.45
C SER A 209 17.72 0.92 8.67
N TRP A 210 18.16 0.98 7.40
CA TRP A 210 17.98 2.12 6.49
C TRP A 210 16.53 2.33 6.04
N ALA A 211 15.68 1.31 6.21
CA ALA A 211 14.27 1.36 5.86
C ALA A 211 13.35 1.78 7.01
N VAL A 212 13.82 1.63 8.24
CA VAL A 212 13.04 1.96 9.44
C VAL A 212 12.69 3.45 9.42
N TYR A 213 11.47 3.76 9.84
CA TYR A 213 11.01 5.14 9.91
C TYR A 213 11.97 6.04 10.72
N GLY A 214 12.37 7.18 10.16
CA GLY A 214 13.32 8.10 10.78
C GLY A 214 14.80 7.75 10.57
N ALA A 215 15.12 6.69 9.82
CA ALA A 215 16.49 6.41 9.41
C ALA A 215 17.07 7.54 8.56
N GLU A 216 18.39 7.76 8.65
CA GLU A 216 19.09 8.83 7.93
C GLU A 216 18.93 8.69 6.40
N GLU A 217 18.91 7.46 5.92
CA GLU A 217 18.75 7.12 4.52
C GLU A 217 17.34 7.42 3.99
N GLY A 218 16.36 7.62 4.89
CA GLY A 218 14.97 7.91 4.56
C GLY A 218 14.32 6.82 3.72
N GLY A 219 14.70 5.55 3.95
CA GLY A 219 14.20 4.41 3.20
C GLY A 219 14.99 4.02 1.96
N PHE A 220 15.99 4.81 1.57
CA PHE A 220 16.73 4.54 0.35
C PHE A 220 17.82 3.49 0.61
N ASP A 221 17.77 2.39 -0.12
CA ASP A 221 18.76 1.31 -0.03
C ASP A 221 20.18 1.84 -0.30
N PRO A 222 21.13 1.73 0.65
CA PRO A 222 22.52 2.18 0.50
C PRO A 222 23.26 1.56 -0.67
N ASP A 223 22.88 0.35 -1.10
CA ASP A 223 23.53 -0.35 -2.21
C ASP A 223 23.04 0.15 -3.57
N GLN A 224 22.03 1.02 -3.60
CA GLN A 224 21.49 1.59 -4.83
C GLN A 224 22.13 2.94 -5.16
N SER A 225 22.32 3.20 -6.46
CA SER A 225 22.84 4.47 -6.95
C SER A 225 21.71 5.44 -7.30
N ARG A 226 21.74 6.64 -6.73
CA ARG A 226 20.79 7.70 -7.06
C ARG A 226 21.08 8.30 -8.44
N PHE A 227 20.17 8.08 -9.39
CA PHE A 227 20.19 8.80 -10.66
C PHE A 227 19.56 10.18 -10.50
N LYS A 228 20.40 11.21 -10.36
CA LYS A 228 19.96 12.62 -10.40
C LYS A 228 20.00 13.10 -11.84
N LYS A 229 18.83 13.32 -12.45
CA LYS A 229 18.75 14.03 -13.73
C LYS A 229 19.01 15.52 -13.47
N GLU A 230 20.06 16.08 -14.07
CA GLU A 230 20.26 17.52 -14.06
C GLU A 230 19.04 18.20 -14.67
N ARG A 231 18.29 18.97 -13.86
CA ARG A 231 17.19 19.79 -14.35
C ARG A 231 17.80 21.01 -15.04
N ARG A 232 17.96 20.93 -16.36
CA ARG A 232 18.19 22.11 -17.21
C ARG A 232 16.86 22.87 -17.38
N HIS A 233 16.33 23.46 -16.31
CA HIS A 233 15.32 24.50 -16.47
C HIS A 233 16.04 25.73 -17.03
N GLY A 234 15.67 26.11 -18.25
CA GLY A 234 16.48 26.93 -19.14
C GLY A 234 16.94 28.25 -18.55
N THR A 235 18.25 28.48 -18.64
CA THR A 235 18.93 29.78 -18.61
C THR A 235 18.58 30.65 -19.83
N ALA A 236 17.39 30.46 -20.43
CA ALA A 236 16.99 31.05 -21.70
C ALA A 236 16.05 32.27 -21.56
N ALA A 237 15.80 32.77 -20.35
CA ALA A 237 14.91 33.91 -20.10
C ALA A 237 15.64 35.23 -19.77
N LEU A 238 16.94 35.35 -20.08
CA LEU A 238 17.74 36.56 -19.86
C LEU A 238 18.54 36.94 -21.11
N ARG A 239 17.91 36.96 -22.29
CA ARG A 239 18.40 37.68 -23.48
C ARG A 239 17.26 38.11 -24.40
N SER A 240 16.68 39.27 -24.12
CA SER A 240 16.30 40.32 -25.10
C SER A 240 15.69 41.49 -24.34
#